data_AF-A0A7C6SPV7-F1
#
_entry.id   AF-A0A7C6SPV7-F1
#
_cell.length_a   1.000
_cell.length_b   1.000
_cell.length_c   1.000
_cell.angle_alpha   90.00
_cell.angle_beta   90.00
_cell.angle_gamma   90.00
#
_symmetry.space_group_name_H-M   'P 1'
#
loop_
_entity.id
_entity.type
_entity.pdbx_description
1 polymer ?
#
loop_
_entity_poly.entity_id
_entity_poly.type
_entity_poly.pdbx_seq_one_letter_code
_entity_poly.pdbx_strand_id
1 'polypeptide(L)'
;INPNKSTLNATEIMIAFKNGYFGVENEKWMAWWPIMKEQVDNYMPEGAVSAASTRDTIQAQFLSGQIAMLRDGSWAPNDFAAANVSFEIGSFPFPYMTKESSEYATDAFVSGCVGGPFAAFHYAISSPRANETMTDDKLAACIDWLMFATTPENNSLVCNENGSFIPTIIGSTPSEANAGLVALLQADDTVIDDGMVTLAGTAFADLYYRTFQQFLRGDITLDQAKDALRDDLNETIDDYIFDNNLDIDAYIKK
;
A
#
# COMPACT_ATOMS: atom_id res chain seq x y z
N ILE A 1 -10.36 -5.78 -11.80
CA ILE A 1 -9.60 -4.54 -12.01
C ILE A 1 -10.13 -3.86 -13.26
N ASN A 2 -10.98 -2.84 -13.07
CA ASN A 2 -11.48 -2.02 -14.18
C ASN A 2 -10.46 -0.90 -14.44
N PRO A 3 -9.79 -0.85 -15.61
CA PRO A 3 -8.80 0.19 -15.91
C PRO A 3 -9.42 1.61 -15.99
N ASN A 4 -10.75 1.73 -16.02
CA ASN A 4 -11.46 3.00 -15.97
C ASN A 4 -11.89 3.42 -14.54
N LYS A 5 -11.60 2.62 -13.51
CA LYS A 5 -11.83 2.96 -12.11
C LYS A 5 -10.52 3.45 -11.49
N SER A 6 -10.31 4.77 -11.58
CA SER A 6 -9.42 5.61 -10.77
C SER A 6 -8.07 5.00 -10.37
N THR A 7 -7.04 5.27 -11.18
CA THR A 7 -5.69 5.57 -10.67
C THR A 7 -5.26 6.85 -11.35
N LEU A 8 -5.00 7.91 -10.58
CA LEU A 8 -4.42 9.13 -11.12
C LEU A 8 -3.06 8.77 -11.72
N ASN A 9 -2.76 9.28 -12.92
CA ASN A 9 -1.41 9.20 -13.46
C ASN A 9 -0.49 10.25 -12.80
N ALA A 10 0.82 10.14 -13.01
CA ALA A 10 1.79 11.05 -12.40
C ALA A 10 1.51 12.54 -12.69
N THR A 11 1.05 12.88 -13.90
CA THR A 11 0.67 14.25 -14.27
C THR A 11 -0.53 14.73 -13.46
N GLU A 12 -1.57 13.92 -13.32
CA GLU A 12 -2.76 14.25 -12.52
C GLU A 12 -2.41 14.42 -11.03
N ILE A 13 -1.47 13.62 -10.51
CA ILE A 13 -0.99 13.73 -9.13
C ILE A 13 -0.21 15.04 -8.93
N MET A 14 0.67 15.42 -9.85
CA MET A 14 1.38 16.71 -9.76
C MET A 14 0.40 17.89 -9.84
N ILE A 15 -0.60 17.82 -10.71
CA ILE A 15 -1.69 18.81 -10.76
C ILE A 15 -2.44 18.86 -9.42
N ALA A 16 -2.70 17.71 -8.80
CA ALA A 16 -3.39 17.64 -7.51
C ALA A 16 -2.58 18.32 -6.38
N PHE A 17 -1.27 18.11 -6.33
CA PHE A 17 -0.37 18.82 -5.42
C PHE A 17 -0.35 20.33 -5.68
N LYS A 18 -0.11 20.77 -6.93
CA LYS A 18 -0.04 22.21 -7.27
C LYS A 18 -1.36 22.94 -7.03
N ASN A 19 -2.50 22.23 -7.09
CA ASN A 19 -3.82 22.77 -6.80
C ASN A 19 -4.25 22.63 -5.32
N GLY A 20 -3.38 22.13 -4.44
CA GLY A 20 -3.62 22.00 -3.01
C GLY A 20 -4.61 20.90 -2.62
N TYR A 21 -4.90 19.95 -3.51
CA TYR A 21 -5.69 18.77 -3.15
C TYR A 21 -4.89 17.78 -2.30
N PHE A 22 -3.58 17.73 -2.52
CA PHE A 22 -2.62 16.98 -1.72
C PHE A 22 -1.57 17.92 -1.11
N GLY A 23 -0.93 17.46 -0.04
CA GLY A 23 0.18 18.17 0.61
C GLY A 23 -0.13 18.61 2.04
N VAL A 24 0.92 19.08 2.71
CA VAL A 24 0.96 19.28 4.17
C VAL A 24 0.01 20.37 4.69
N GLU A 25 -0.38 21.31 3.83
CA GLU A 25 -1.36 22.35 4.14
C GLU A 25 -2.80 21.87 4.01
N ASN A 26 -3.03 20.74 3.32
CA ASN A 26 -4.36 20.18 3.16
C ASN A 26 -4.72 19.35 4.41
N GLU A 27 -5.69 19.85 5.18
CA GLU A 27 -6.13 19.18 6.40
C GLU A 27 -6.67 17.77 6.17
N LYS A 28 -7.28 17.50 5.01
CA LYS A 28 -7.79 16.16 4.66
C LYS A 28 -6.66 15.18 4.42
N TRP A 29 -5.60 15.64 3.75
CA TRP A 29 -4.41 14.84 3.49
C TRP A 29 -3.66 14.53 4.80
N MET A 30 -3.58 15.51 5.71
CA MET A 30 -2.96 15.33 7.03
C MET A 30 -3.85 14.63 8.07
N ALA A 31 -5.13 14.42 7.80
CA ALA A 31 -6.12 14.00 8.79
C ALA A 31 -5.80 12.65 9.45
N TRP A 32 -5.16 11.73 8.74
CA TRP A 32 -4.87 10.39 9.23
C TRP A 32 -3.74 10.35 10.26
N TRP A 33 -2.87 11.37 10.30
CA TRP A 33 -1.74 11.44 11.23
C TRP A 33 -2.18 11.42 12.70
N PRO A 34 -3.05 12.34 13.17
CA PRO A 34 -3.59 12.30 14.54
C PRO A 34 -4.24 10.97 14.92
N ILE A 35 -4.96 10.35 14.00
CA ILE A 35 -5.63 9.07 14.24
C ILE A 35 -4.61 7.96 14.49
N MET A 36 -3.56 7.88 13.69
CA MET A 36 -2.47 6.92 13.94
C MET A 36 -1.70 7.23 15.22
N LYS A 37 -1.56 8.50 15.59
CA LYS A 37 -0.97 8.87 16.88
C LYS A 37 -1.83 8.40 18.04
N GLU A 38 -3.15 8.57 17.97
CA GLU A 38 -4.07 8.02 18.97
C GLU A 38 -3.92 6.49 19.09
N GLN A 39 -3.75 5.79 17.96
CA GLN A 39 -3.54 4.35 17.97
C GLN A 39 -2.25 3.96 18.69
N VAL A 40 -1.15 4.65 18.40
CA VAL A 40 0.14 4.45 19.06
C VAL A 40 0.05 4.74 20.55
N ASP A 41 -0.57 5.86 20.93
CA ASP A 41 -0.58 6.34 22.32
C ASP A 41 -1.47 5.48 23.23
N ASN A 42 -2.52 4.83 22.69
CA ASN A 42 -3.52 4.14 23.50
C ASN A 42 -3.57 2.61 23.34
N TYR A 43 -3.18 2.07 22.19
CA TYR A 43 -3.44 0.66 21.86
C TYR A 43 -2.20 -0.13 21.46
N MET A 44 -1.11 0.52 21.06
CA MET A 44 0.12 -0.17 20.69
C MET A 44 1.03 -0.41 21.90
N PRO A 45 1.77 -1.54 21.93
CA PRO A 45 2.78 -1.77 22.97
C PRO A 45 3.84 -0.67 22.99
N GLU A 46 4.44 -0.46 24.17
CA GLU A 46 5.60 0.42 24.30
C GLU A 46 6.71 0.00 23.32
N GLY A 47 7.30 0.98 22.64
CA GLY A 47 8.35 0.73 21.65
C GLY A 47 7.85 0.27 20.27
N ALA A 48 6.53 0.17 20.05
CA ALA A 48 5.97 -0.21 18.75
C ALA A 48 6.41 0.69 17.58
N VAL A 49 6.74 1.96 17.84
CA VAL A 49 7.23 2.93 16.83
C VAL A 49 8.76 3.05 16.83
N SER A 50 9.46 2.01 17.27
CA SER A 50 10.93 1.96 17.24
C SER A 50 11.44 1.34 15.93
N ALA A 51 12.68 1.65 15.56
CA ALA A 51 13.37 0.96 14.47
C ALA A 51 13.57 -0.54 14.72
N ALA A 52 13.42 -1.00 15.98
CA ALA A 52 13.51 -2.41 16.36
C ALA A 52 12.20 -3.18 16.15
N SER A 53 11.08 -2.48 15.88
CA SER A 53 9.78 -3.05 15.53
C SER A 53 9.76 -3.57 14.09
N THR A 54 10.67 -4.49 13.79
CA THR A 54 10.69 -5.20 12.51
C THR A 54 9.54 -6.21 12.45
N ARG A 55 9.18 -6.66 11.24
CA ARG A 55 8.21 -7.74 11.06
C ARG A 55 8.53 -8.95 11.93
N ASP A 56 9.79 -9.41 11.93
CA ASP A 56 10.21 -10.59 12.68
C ASP A 56 10.03 -10.41 14.20
N THR A 57 10.36 -9.23 14.73
CA THR A 57 10.15 -8.91 16.15
C THR A 57 8.67 -8.96 16.51
N ILE A 58 7.82 -8.29 15.73
CA ILE A 58 6.37 -8.23 16.00
C ILE A 58 5.72 -9.61 15.82
N GLN A 59 6.14 -10.38 14.83
CA GLN A 59 5.66 -11.75 14.62
C GLN A 59 6.07 -12.66 15.78
N ALA A 60 7.31 -12.58 16.27
CA ALA A 60 7.75 -13.33 17.44
C ALA A 60 6.97 -12.97 18.71
N GLN A 61 6.62 -11.69 18.90
CA GLN A 61 5.76 -11.25 19.99
C GLN A 61 4.36 -11.87 19.89
N PHE A 62 3.78 -11.96 18.70
CA PHE A 62 2.48 -12.60 18.51
C PHE A 62 2.54 -14.12 18.74
N LEU A 63 3.52 -14.81 18.15
CA LEU A 63 3.70 -16.25 18.29
C LEU A 63 3.97 -16.68 19.74
N SER A 64 4.58 -15.80 20.54
CA SER A 64 4.80 -16.02 21.97
C SER A 64 3.64 -15.56 22.87
N GLY A 65 2.55 -15.03 22.29
CA GLY A 65 1.36 -14.58 23.01
C GLY A 65 1.53 -13.25 23.75
N GLN A 66 2.55 -12.45 23.42
CA GLN A 66 2.79 -11.13 24.04
C GLN A 66 1.90 -10.04 23.48
N ILE A 67 1.45 -10.17 22.22
CA ILE A 67 0.48 -9.28 21.60
C ILE A 67 -0.71 -10.07 21.07
N ALA A 68 -1.91 -9.49 21.16
CA ALA A 68 -3.16 -10.16 20.79
C ALA A 68 -3.47 -10.06 19.28
N MET A 69 -2.93 -9.05 18.60
CA MET A 69 -3.19 -8.78 17.18
C MET A 69 -1.91 -8.27 16.52
N LEU A 70 -1.69 -8.64 15.25
CA LEU A 70 -0.72 -8.01 14.38
C LEU A 70 -1.33 -7.73 13.01
N ARG A 71 -0.72 -6.80 12.28
CA ARG A 71 -0.97 -6.63 10.85
C ARG A 71 0.10 -7.41 10.09
N ASP A 72 -0.30 -8.38 9.27
CA ASP A 72 0.59 -9.16 8.41
C ASP A 72 -0.07 -9.46 7.06
N GLY A 73 0.69 -10.03 6.13
CA GLY A 73 0.21 -10.39 4.79
C GLY A 73 -0.39 -11.80 4.71
N SER A 74 -0.84 -12.17 3.51
CA SER A 74 -1.43 -13.49 3.21
C SER A 74 -0.48 -14.67 3.39
N TRP A 75 0.80 -14.43 3.64
CA TRP A 75 1.79 -15.46 3.96
C TRP A 75 1.74 -15.91 5.42
N ALA A 76 1.15 -15.10 6.32
CA ALA A 76 1.17 -15.35 7.75
C ALA A 76 0.56 -16.70 8.19
N PRO A 77 -0.53 -17.21 7.58
CA PRO A 77 -1.07 -18.52 7.94
C PRO A 77 -0.04 -19.66 7.83
N ASN A 78 0.86 -19.61 6.85
CA ASN A 78 1.92 -20.61 6.70
C ASN A 78 2.98 -20.49 7.79
N ASP A 79 3.38 -19.25 8.12
CA ASP A 79 4.34 -19.00 9.20
C ASP A 79 3.79 -19.52 10.54
N PHE A 80 2.49 -19.32 10.78
CA PHE A 80 1.82 -19.78 11.99
C PHE A 80 1.71 -21.30 12.04
N ALA A 81 1.39 -21.95 10.92
CA ALA A 81 1.38 -23.40 10.81
C ALA A 81 2.78 -23.98 11.05
N ALA A 82 3.82 -23.37 10.46
CA ALA A 82 5.22 -23.77 10.64
C ALA A 82 5.71 -23.59 12.09
N ALA A 83 5.23 -22.54 12.78
CA ALA A 83 5.51 -22.28 14.18
C ALA A 83 4.75 -23.20 15.15
N ASN A 84 3.79 -24.01 14.66
CA ASN A 84 2.96 -24.91 15.45
C ASN A 84 2.28 -24.19 16.63
N VAL A 85 1.65 -23.05 16.33
CA VAL A 85 0.88 -22.25 17.29
C VAL A 85 -0.15 -23.11 18.02
N SER A 86 -0.30 -22.88 19.32
CA SER A 86 -1.19 -23.66 20.19
C SER A 86 -2.53 -22.97 20.48
N PHE A 87 -2.71 -21.76 20.00
CA PHE A 87 -3.91 -20.94 20.17
C PHE A 87 -4.68 -20.78 18.85
N GLU A 88 -5.97 -20.46 18.95
CA GLU A 88 -6.82 -20.20 17.79
C GLU A 88 -6.45 -18.88 17.13
N ILE A 89 -6.36 -18.87 15.80
CA ILE A 89 -6.05 -17.69 15.00
C ILE A 89 -7.25 -17.33 14.14
N GLY A 90 -7.66 -16.07 14.24
CA GLY A 90 -8.62 -15.44 13.33
C GLY A 90 -7.94 -14.38 12.47
N SER A 91 -8.63 -14.00 11.39
CA SER A 91 -8.27 -12.83 10.58
C SER A 91 -9.51 -11.97 10.34
N PHE A 92 -9.29 -10.67 10.18
CA PHE A 92 -10.35 -9.72 9.86
C PHE A 92 -9.74 -8.56 9.05
N PRO A 93 -10.56 -7.81 8.27
CA PRO A 93 -10.07 -6.68 7.49
C PRO A 93 -9.46 -5.61 8.40
N PHE A 94 -8.43 -4.91 7.90
CA PHE A 94 -7.91 -3.74 8.61
C PHE A 94 -9.05 -2.73 8.79
N PRO A 95 -9.18 -2.08 9.97
CA PRO A 95 -10.19 -1.06 10.20
C PRO A 95 -10.13 0.02 9.11
N TYR A 96 -11.29 0.49 8.66
CA TYR A 96 -11.39 1.55 7.67
C TYR A 96 -11.94 2.83 8.30
N MET A 97 -11.58 3.95 7.71
CA MET A 97 -11.97 5.27 8.19
C MET A 97 -13.46 5.52 7.98
N THR A 98 -14.16 5.89 9.05
CA THR A 98 -15.57 6.29 9.04
C THR A 98 -15.74 7.74 9.47
N LYS A 99 -16.92 8.32 9.25
CA LYS A 99 -17.26 9.67 9.71
C LYS A 99 -17.21 9.84 11.23
N GLU A 100 -17.24 8.75 11.98
CA GLU A 100 -17.01 8.76 13.43
C GLU A 100 -15.54 9.04 13.75
N SER A 101 -14.61 8.46 12.98
CA SER A 101 -13.17 8.65 13.15
C SER A 101 -12.63 9.97 12.58
N SER A 102 -13.27 10.52 11.54
CA SER A 102 -12.88 11.81 10.94
C SER A 102 -14.01 12.39 10.09
N GLU A 103 -14.25 13.70 10.17
CA GLU A 103 -15.22 14.38 9.30
C GLU A 103 -14.87 14.29 7.80
N TYR A 104 -13.61 14.02 7.49
CA TYR A 104 -13.10 13.89 6.12
C TYR A 104 -13.26 12.48 5.54
N ALA A 105 -13.62 11.50 6.36
CA ALA A 105 -13.81 10.13 5.90
C ALA A 105 -15.04 9.98 4.99
N THR A 106 -14.95 9.05 4.05
CA THR A 106 -15.99 8.77 3.05
C THR A 106 -16.87 7.58 3.42
N ASP A 107 -16.59 6.91 4.54
CA ASP A 107 -17.19 5.62 4.95
C ASP A 107 -16.95 4.48 3.94
N ALA A 108 -16.05 4.67 2.97
CA ALA A 108 -15.75 3.67 1.94
C ALA A 108 -14.93 2.51 2.51
N PHE A 109 -15.41 1.28 2.31
CA PHE A 109 -14.68 0.07 2.69
C PHE A 109 -13.62 -0.30 1.65
N VAL A 110 -12.42 0.25 1.83
CA VAL A 110 -11.26 0.08 0.92
C VAL A 110 -10.11 -0.71 1.56
N SER A 111 -10.37 -1.43 2.64
CA SER A 111 -9.33 -2.16 3.41
C SER A 111 -8.60 -3.22 2.56
N GLY A 112 -9.24 -3.75 1.51
CA GLY A 112 -8.65 -4.70 0.57
C GLY A 112 -7.66 -4.10 -0.43
N CYS A 113 -7.57 -2.76 -0.54
CA CYS A 113 -6.68 -2.10 -1.50
C CYS A 113 -5.21 -2.10 -1.05
N VAL A 114 -4.95 -2.09 0.25
CA VAL A 114 -3.58 -2.10 0.80
C VAL A 114 -3.12 -3.54 0.99
N GLY A 115 -2.18 -4.00 0.15
CA GLY A 115 -1.67 -5.38 0.24
C GLY A 115 -2.39 -6.41 -0.66
N GLY A 116 -3.48 -6.02 -1.33
CA GLY A 116 -4.31 -6.87 -2.19
C GLY A 116 -3.75 -7.07 -3.62
N PRO A 117 -4.60 -7.21 -4.65
CA PRO A 117 -4.16 -7.49 -6.03
C PRO A 117 -3.20 -6.43 -6.62
N PHE A 118 -3.09 -5.26 -5.99
CA PHE A 118 -2.17 -4.19 -6.39
C PHE A 118 -0.80 -4.22 -5.71
N ALA A 119 -0.61 -5.04 -4.67
CA ALA A 119 0.65 -5.12 -3.91
C ALA A 119 1.34 -6.49 -4.02
N ALA A 120 0.64 -7.51 -4.52
CA ALA A 120 1.24 -8.80 -4.84
C ALA A 120 2.11 -8.71 -6.10
N PHE A 121 3.03 -9.67 -6.27
CA PHE A 121 3.88 -9.75 -7.45
C PHE A 121 3.07 -9.75 -8.74
N HIS A 122 3.38 -8.83 -9.64
CA HIS A 122 2.85 -8.80 -11.00
C HIS A 122 3.89 -9.35 -11.97
N TYR A 123 3.40 -10.01 -13.00
CA TYR A 123 4.22 -10.30 -14.17
C TYR A 123 4.18 -9.11 -15.13
N ALA A 124 5.36 -8.64 -15.52
CA ALA A 124 5.52 -7.61 -16.54
C ALA A 124 6.35 -8.16 -17.70
N ILE A 125 6.05 -7.72 -18.92
CA ILE A 125 6.86 -8.00 -20.10
C ILE A 125 7.83 -6.84 -20.30
N SER A 126 9.12 -7.14 -20.47
CA SER A 126 10.14 -6.12 -20.74
C SER A 126 9.82 -5.36 -22.03
N SER A 127 9.86 -4.03 -21.99
CA SER A 127 9.75 -3.21 -23.20
C SER A 127 11.00 -3.35 -24.07
N PRO A 128 10.93 -3.03 -25.38
CA PRO A 128 12.11 -2.98 -26.25
C PRO A 128 13.20 -2.03 -25.74
N ARG A 129 12.82 -0.96 -25.01
CA ARG A 129 13.75 -0.03 -24.36
C ARG A 129 14.55 -0.70 -23.23
N ALA A 130 13.91 -1.59 -22.48
CA ALA A 130 14.54 -2.29 -21.35
C ALA A 130 15.26 -3.58 -21.77
N ASN A 131 14.93 -4.13 -22.94
CA ASN A 131 15.51 -5.35 -23.49
C ASN A 131 15.71 -5.21 -25.00
N GLU A 132 16.92 -4.78 -25.39
CA GLU A 132 17.28 -4.56 -26.80
C GLU A 132 17.24 -5.85 -27.65
N THR A 133 17.20 -7.01 -27.01
CA THR A 133 17.10 -8.32 -27.69
C THR A 133 15.66 -8.80 -27.87
N MET A 134 14.67 -8.02 -27.43
CA MET A 134 13.26 -8.34 -27.59
C MET A 134 12.89 -8.37 -29.08
N THR A 135 12.35 -9.50 -29.52
CA THR A 135 11.82 -9.69 -30.87
C THR A 135 10.32 -9.94 -30.79
N ASP A 136 9.61 -9.80 -31.92
CA ASP A 136 8.17 -10.10 -31.97
C ASP A 136 7.86 -11.55 -31.55
N ASP A 137 8.70 -12.51 -31.94
CA ASP A 137 8.56 -13.91 -31.53
C ASP A 137 8.71 -14.11 -30.02
N LYS A 138 9.67 -13.41 -29.39
CA LYS A 138 9.85 -13.45 -27.92
C LYS A 138 8.67 -12.80 -27.22
N LEU A 139 8.19 -11.68 -27.73
CA LEU A 139 7.02 -10.99 -27.19
C LEU A 139 5.79 -11.90 -27.25
N ALA A 140 5.55 -12.54 -28.39
CA ALA A 140 4.47 -13.51 -28.55
C ALA A 140 4.59 -14.67 -27.55
N ALA A 141 5.78 -15.26 -27.39
CA ALA A 141 6.01 -16.33 -26.42
C ALA A 141 5.79 -15.86 -24.96
N CYS A 142 6.19 -14.65 -24.60
CA CYS A 142 5.91 -14.07 -23.29
C CYS A 142 4.41 -13.89 -23.05
N ILE A 143 3.67 -13.38 -24.05
CA ILE A 143 2.21 -13.23 -23.98
C ILE A 143 1.53 -14.60 -23.83
N ASP A 144 1.92 -15.59 -24.64
CA ASP A 144 1.37 -16.94 -24.58
C ASP A 144 1.60 -17.57 -23.20
N TRP A 145 2.80 -17.42 -22.64
CA TRP A 145 3.10 -17.90 -21.30
C TRP A 145 2.25 -17.21 -20.24
N LEU A 146 2.06 -15.89 -20.31
CA LEU A 146 1.19 -15.17 -19.37
C LEU A 146 -0.26 -15.62 -19.50
N MET A 147 -0.78 -15.79 -20.71
CA MET A 147 -2.14 -16.30 -20.90
C MET A 147 -2.31 -17.71 -20.32
N PHE A 148 -1.29 -18.58 -20.45
CA PHE A 148 -1.29 -19.89 -19.82
C PHE A 148 -1.23 -19.81 -18.29
N ALA A 149 -0.25 -19.09 -17.74
CA ALA A 149 -0.01 -18.99 -16.30
C ALA A 149 -1.18 -18.32 -15.55
N THR A 150 -1.90 -17.42 -16.21
CA THR A 150 -3.04 -16.69 -15.64
C THR A 150 -4.40 -17.34 -15.94
N THR A 151 -4.45 -18.56 -16.46
CA THR A 151 -5.70 -19.33 -16.45
C THR A 151 -6.15 -19.58 -14.99
N PRO A 152 -7.47 -19.72 -14.72
CA PRO A 152 -7.95 -19.94 -13.36
C PRO A 152 -7.29 -21.13 -12.65
N GLU A 153 -7.10 -22.23 -13.37
CA GLU A 153 -6.44 -23.45 -12.88
C GLU A 153 -4.97 -23.20 -12.53
N ASN A 154 -4.18 -22.67 -13.47
CA ASN A 154 -2.75 -22.44 -13.25
C ASN A 154 -2.48 -21.37 -12.20
N ASN A 155 -3.28 -20.31 -12.17
CA ASN A 155 -3.17 -19.28 -11.15
C ASN A 155 -3.48 -19.85 -9.75
N SER A 156 -4.45 -20.78 -9.65
CA SER A 156 -4.70 -21.50 -8.39
C SER A 156 -3.49 -22.35 -8.00
N LEU A 157 -2.91 -23.10 -8.94
CA LEU A 157 -1.74 -23.93 -8.69
C LEU A 157 -0.54 -23.11 -8.20
N VAL A 158 -0.19 -22.03 -8.90
CA VAL A 158 0.95 -21.18 -8.58
C VAL A 158 0.78 -20.51 -7.21
N CYS A 159 -0.38 -19.92 -6.92
CA CYS A 159 -0.61 -19.27 -5.63
C CYS A 159 -0.61 -20.28 -4.47
N ASN A 160 -1.16 -21.47 -4.69
CA ASN A 160 -1.32 -22.48 -3.65
C ASN A 160 -0.07 -23.33 -3.41
N GLU A 161 0.91 -23.36 -4.33
CA GLU A 161 2.15 -24.13 -4.18
C GLU A 161 2.90 -23.76 -2.90
N ASN A 162 3.12 -22.46 -2.68
CA ASN A 162 3.62 -21.97 -1.39
C ASN A 162 2.46 -21.65 -0.43
N GLY A 163 1.25 -21.36 -0.93
CA GLY A 163 0.11 -20.98 -0.10
C GLY A 163 0.22 -19.58 0.52
N SER A 164 1.25 -18.81 0.16
CA SER A 164 1.50 -17.46 0.70
C SER A 164 0.71 -16.36 0.00
N PHE A 165 0.06 -16.66 -1.13
CA PHE A 165 -0.67 -15.70 -1.94
C PHE A 165 -2.10 -16.19 -2.18
N ILE A 166 -3.00 -15.22 -2.37
CA ILE A 166 -4.39 -15.47 -2.71
C ILE A 166 -4.53 -15.31 -4.23
N PRO A 167 -5.07 -16.31 -4.95
CA PRO A 167 -5.25 -16.18 -6.39
C PRO A 167 -6.29 -15.11 -6.73
N THR A 168 -5.96 -14.25 -7.70
CA THR A 168 -6.77 -13.06 -8.06
C THR A 168 -7.51 -13.19 -9.40
N ILE A 169 -7.33 -14.29 -10.14
CA ILE A 169 -8.05 -14.56 -11.38
C ILE A 169 -9.45 -15.10 -11.07
N ILE A 170 -10.46 -14.55 -11.75
CA ILE A 170 -11.86 -15.00 -11.61
C ILE A 170 -11.95 -16.49 -11.94
N GLY A 171 -12.54 -17.26 -11.02
CA GLY A 171 -12.68 -18.71 -11.13
C GLY A 171 -11.51 -19.52 -10.55
N SER A 172 -10.45 -18.86 -10.08
CA SER A 172 -9.41 -19.54 -9.30
C SER A 172 -9.92 -19.94 -7.92
N THR A 173 -9.27 -20.95 -7.32
CA THR A 173 -9.59 -21.49 -6.01
C THR A 173 -8.42 -21.25 -5.04
N PRO A 174 -8.61 -20.52 -3.93
CA PRO A 174 -7.58 -20.32 -2.92
C PRO A 174 -7.29 -21.62 -2.14
N SER A 175 -6.13 -21.68 -1.47
CA SER A 175 -5.85 -22.71 -0.47
C SER A 175 -6.82 -22.60 0.71
N GLU A 176 -6.98 -23.70 1.46
CA GLU A 176 -7.82 -23.72 2.67
C GLU A 176 -7.37 -22.67 3.71
N ALA A 177 -6.05 -22.54 3.90
CA ALA A 177 -5.46 -21.57 4.82
C ALA A 177 -5.78 -20.10 4.45
N ASN A 178 -6.02 -19.83 3.16
CA ASN A 178 -6.34 -18.49 2.66
C ASN A 178 -7.83 -18.27 2.39
N ALA A 179 -8.68 -19.29 2.57
CA ALA A 179 -10.10 -19.19 2.27
C ALA A 179 -10.78 -18.05 3.05
N GLY A 180 -10.38 -17.83 4.31
CA GLY A 180 -10.89 -16.74 5.15
C GLY A 180 -10.45 -15.33 4.72
N LEU A 181 -9.38 -15.22 3.92
CA LEU A 181 -8.86 -13.93 3.45
C LEU A 181 -9.49 -13.48 2.12
N VAL A 182 -10.22 -14.36 1.42
CA VAL A 182 -10.85 -14.02 0.12
C VAL A 182 -11.90 -12.92 0.23
N ALA A 183 -12.54 -12.76 1.40
CA ALA A 183 -13.46 -11.65 1.65
C ALA A 183 -12.78 -10.28 1.46
N LEU A 184 -11.46 -10.18 1.68
CA LEU A 184 -10.69 -8.95 1.44
C LEU A 184 -10.62 -8.59 -0.05
N LEU A 185 -10.70 -9.58 -0.94
CA LEU A 185 -10.72 -9.36 -2.39
C LEU A 185 -12.06 -8.82 -2.90
N GLN A 186 -13.10 -8.81 -2.05
CA GLN A 186 -14.44 -8.33 -2.40
C GLN A 186 -14.68 -6.87 -2.00
N ALA A 187 -13.72 -6.22 -1.31
CA ALA A 187 -13.78 -4.79 -1.03
C ALA A 187 -13.74 -3.97 -2.34
N ASP A 188 -14.22 -2.72 -2.29
CA ASP A 188 -14.09 -1.83 -3.46
C ASP A 188 -12.60 -1.62 -3.72
N ASP A 189 -12.17 -1.92 -4.95
CA ASP A 189 -10.78 -1.81 -5.39
C ASP A 189 -10.42 -0.36 -5.79
N THR A 190 -11.38 0.57 -5.69
CA THR A 190 -11.23 1.96 -6.10
C THR A 190 -10.61 2.80 -4.97
N VAL A 191 -9.32 3.11 -5.11
CA VAL A 191 -8.61 4.07 -4.25
C VAL A 191 -7.93 5.14 -5.10
N ILE A 192 -7.75 6.32 -4.53
CA ILE A 192 -6.94 7.38 -5.13
C ILE A 192 -5.58 7.33 -4.43
N ASP A 193 -4.51 7.17 -5.22
CA ASP A 193 -3.15 7.42 -4.72
C ASP A 193 -3.05 8.90 -4.29
N ASP A 194 -2.72 9.12 -3.03
CA ASP A 194 -2.55 10.45 -2.43
C ASP A 194 -1.23 11.12 -2.82
N GLY A 195 -0.49 10.47 -3.72
CA GLY A 195 0.78 10.90 -4.30
C GLY A 195 2.00 10.22 -3.68
N MET A 196 1.87 9.57 -2.53
CA MET A 196 3.01 8.98 -1.85
C MET A 196 3.63 7.79 -2.60
N VAL A 197 2.84 7.04 -3.38
CA VAL A 197 3.41 5.98 -4.24
C VAL A 197 4.21 6.59 -5.38
N THR A 198 3.72 7.69 -5.97
CA THR A 198 4.41 8.41 -7.05
C THR A 198 5.72 9.05 -6.59
N LEU A 199 5.77 9.53 -5.34
CA LEU A 199 6.97 10.11 -4.74
C LEU A 199 7.90 9.06 -4.12
N ALA A 200 7.60 7.76 -4.23
CA ALA A 200 8.44 6.71 -3.67
C ALA A 200 9.88 6.76 -4.22
N GLY A 201 10.86 6.62 -3.33
CA GLY A 201 12.29 6.69 -3.68
C GLY A 201 12.86 8.10 -3.81
N THR A 202 12.06 9.15 -3.59
CA THR A 202 12.56 10.52 -3.46
C THR A 202 13.12 10.79 -2.06
N ALA A 203 13.95 11.82 -1.93
CA ALA A 203 14.44 12.30 -0.63
C ALA A 203 13.27 12.76 0.27
N PHE A 204 12.24 13.37 -0.33
CA PHE A 204 11.03 13.75 0.39
C PHE A 204 10.33 12.55 1.02
N ALA A 205 10.21 11.42 0.33
CA ALA A 205 9.57 10.23 0.91
C ALA A 205 10.30 9.75 2.18
N ASP A 206 11.64 9.76 2.16
CA ASP A 206 12.45 9.41 3.33
C ASP A 206 12.27 10.43 4.47
N LEU A 207 12.19 11.72 4.15
CA LEU A 207 11.90 12.77 5.11
C LEU A 207 10.49 12.62 5.70
N TYR A 208 9.49 12.36 4.86
CA TYR A 208 8.09 12.14 5.24
C TYR A 208 7.95 11.03 6.28
N TYR A 209 8.48 9.84 6.01
CA TYR A 209 8.38 8.72 6.94
C TYR A 209 9.15 8.95 8.24
N ARG A 210 10.31 9.62 8.18
CA ARG A 210 11.08 10.00 9.38
C ARG A 210 10.32 10.99 10.26
N THR A 211 9.77 12.03 9.66
CA THR A 211 8.97 13.06 10.34
C THR A 211 7.69 12.44 10.91
N PHE A 212 7.04 11.54 10.18
CA PHE A 212 5.88 10.82 10.69
C PHE A 212 6.22 9.97 11.92
N GLN A 213 7.35 9.25 11.92
CA GLN A 213 7.82 8.51 13.09
C GLN A 213 8.12 9.42 14.29
N GLN A 214 8.76 10.58 14.06
CA GLN A 214 9.01 11.57 15.12
C GLN A 214 7.70 12.10 15.73
N PHE A 215 6.71 12.40 14.87
CA PHE A 215 5.39 12.82 15.30
C PHE A 215 4.69 11.75 16.15
N LEU A 216 4.68 10.49 15.68
CA LEU A 216 4.08 9.37 16.42
C LEU A 216 4.73 9.18 17.81
N ARG A 217 6.05 9.33 17.92
CA ARG A 217 6.78 9.28 19.20
C ARG A 217 6.53 10.49 20.11
N GLY A 218 5.89 11.54 19.59
CA GLY A 218 5.69 12.80 20.31
C GLY A 218 6.92 13.69 20.37
N ASP A 219 7.94 13.43 19.53
CA ASP A 219 9.16 14.25 19.46
C ASP A 219 8.87 15.64 18.88
N ILE A 220 7.86 15.74 18.00
CA ILE A 220 7.41 16.97 17.34
C ILE A 220 5.88 17.04 17.30
N THR A 221 5.35 18.26 17.21
CA THR A 221 3.91 18.51 16.99
C THR A 221 3.54 18.31 15.51
N LEU A 222 2.24 18.23 15.22
CA LEU A 222 1.76 18.16 13.83
C LEU A 222 2.16 19.41 13.03
N ASP A 223 2.11 20.59 13.64
CA ASP A 223 2.50 21.84 12.96
C ASP A 223 4.00 21.87 12.65
N GLN A 224 4.84 21.42 13.60
CA GLN A 224 6.28 21.25 13.36
C GLN A 224 6.56 20.24 12.24
N ALA A 225 5.77 19.16 12.16
CA ALA A 225 5.89 18.19 11.07
C ALA A 225 5.52 18.80 9.72
N LYS A 226 4.42 19.57 9.63
CA LYS A 226 4.03 20.27 8.41
C LYS A 226 5.13 21.24 7.96
N ASP A 227 5.65 22.04 8.88
CA ASP A 227 6.72 23.00 8.59
C ASP A 227 7.99 22.29 8.09
N ALA A 228 8.37 21.16 8.69
CA ALA A 228 9.54 20.39 8.28
C ALA A 228 9.41 19.79 6.87
N LEU A 229 8.19 19.54 6.41
CA LEU A 229 7.91 18.85 5.14
C LEU A 229 7.58 19.80 3.98
N ARG A 230 7.14 21.03 4.29
CA ARG A 230 6.55 21.95 3.31
C ARG A 230 7.47 22.25 2.12
N ASP A 231 8.68 22.72 2.40
CA ASP A 231 9.59 23.20 1.35
C ASP A 231 10.10 22.04 0.51
N ASP A 232 10.48 20.93 1.16
CA ASP A 232 11.00 19.71 0.55
C ASP A 232 9.94 19.03 -0.35
N LEU A 233 8.67 19.05 0.07
CA LEU A 233 7.55 18.60 -0.77
C LEU A 233 7.43 19.45 -2.03
N ASN A 234 7.41 20.79 -1.89
CA ASN A 234 7.26 21.70 -3.01
C ASN A 234 8.40 21.57 -4.02
N GLU A 235 9.65 21.49 -3.53
CA GLU A 235 10.83 21.26 -4.36
C GLU A 235 10.72 19.93 -5.10
N THR A 236 10.37 18.85 -4.40
CA THR A 236 10.23 17.51 -5.01
C THR A 236 9.15 17.51 -6.11
N ILE A 237 8.02 18.21 -5.92
CA ILE A 237 6.97 18.32 -6.94
C ILE A 237 7.50 19.06 -8.17
N ASP A 238 8.16 20.20 -7.97
CA ASP A 238 8.68 21.03 -9.06
C ASP A 238 9.78 20.29 -9.86
N ASP A 239 10.68 19.60 -9.17
CA ASP A 239 11.70 18.74 -9.79
C ASP A 239 11.06 17.60 -10.58
N TYR A 240 10.05 16.92 -10.02
CA TYR A 240 9.36 15.84 -10.72
C TYR A 240 8.70 16.31 -12.02
N ILE A 241 8.04 17.48 -11.98
CA ILE A 241 7.42 18.11 -13.17
C ILE A 241 8.49 18.40 -14.22
N PHE A 242 9.61 19.00 -13.80
CA PHE A 242 10.71 19.37 -14.68
C PHE A 242 11.38 18.16 -15.32
N ASP A 243 11.84 17.20 -14.51
CA ASP A 243 12.59 16.02 -14.95
C ASP A 243 11.79 15.13 -15.91
N ASN A 244 10.47 15.10 -15.73
CA ASN A 244 9.56 14.33 -16.58
C ASN A 244 8.94 15.15 -17.72
N ASN A 245 9.28 16.44 -17.84
CA ASN A 245 8.71 17.37 -18.84
C ASN A 245 7.18 17.37 -18.87
N LEU A 246 6.54 17.46 -17.70
CA LEU A 246 5.08 17.41 -17.59
C LEU A 246 4.46 18.77 -17.95
N ASP A 247 3.59 18.79 -18.97
CA ASP A 247 2.82 19.97 -19.35
C ASP A 247 1.54 20.08 -18.51
N ILE A 248 1.59 20.91 -17.46
CA ILE A 248 0.49 21.03 -16.49
C ILE A 248 -0.10 22.45 -16.36
N ASP A 249 0.52 23.46 -16.97
CA ASP A 249 0.20 24.87 -16.72
C ASP A 249 -1.27 25.23 -17.00
N ALA A 250 -1.86 24.61 -18.02
CA ALA A 250 -3.27 24.79 -18.36
C ALA A 250 -4.25 24.29 -17.27
N TYR A 251 -3.79 23.47 -16.33
CA TYR A 251 -4.61 22.80 -15.32
C TYR A 251 -4.36 23.32 -13.89
N ILE A 252 -3.44 24.27 -13.72
CA ILE A 252 -3.17 24.88 -12.41
C ILE A 252 -4.14 26.04 -12.15
N LYS A 253 -4.78 26.02 -10.98
CA LYS A 253 -5.65 27.10 -10.49
C LYS A 253 -4.80 28.36 -10.25
N LYS A 254 -5.19 29.46 -10.88
CA LYS A 254 -4.60 30.79 -10.65
C LYS A 254 -5.11 31.41 -9.36
#